data_AF-A0A126QR12-F1
#
_entry.id   AF-A0A126QR12-F1
#
_cell.length_a   1.000
_cell.length_b   1.000
_cell.length_c   1.000
_cell.angle_alpha   90.00
_cell.angle_beta   90.00
_cell.angle_gamma   90.00
#
_symmetry.space_group_name_H-M   'P 1'
#
loop_
_entity.id
_entity.type
_entity.pdbx_description
1 polymer ?
#
loop_
_entity_poly.entity_id
_entity_poly.type
_entity_poly.pdbx_seq_one_letter_code
_entity_poly.pdbx_strand_id
1 'polypeptide(L)'
;MPNNISQVEESILRMTAVVRAKQAALTAKSFGEEPNPKLRPRGWWVLACGDELDGDSFDQREKARERLLQATRLAGLVLPENIWVWDERGTAQLVVSTVPSIQRANILAQKLREKGLTIRIKREEF
;
A
#
# COMPACT_ATOMS: atom_id res chain seq x y z
N MET A 1 13.38 31.67 10.02
CA MET A 1 14.15 30.44 9.76
C MET A 1 13.14 29.36 9.37
N PRO A 2 12.99 28.97 8.10
CA PRO A 2 12.03 27.92 7.75
C PRO A 2 12.56 26.57 8.27
N ASN A 3 11.62 25.79 8.80
CA ASN A 3 11.79 24.69 9.73
C ASN A 3 12.53 23.49 9.09
N ASN A 4 13.59 22.99 9.74
CA ASN A 4 14.32 21.76 9.37
C ASN A 4 13.40 20.53 9.23
N ILE A 5 12.24 20.53 9.89
CA ILE A 5 11.27 19.43 9.89
C ILE A 5 10.64 19.23 8.50
N SER A 6 10.27 20.30 7.80
CA SER A 6 9.64 20.20 6.47
C SER A 6 10.61 19.66 5.41
N GLN A 7 11.91 19.95 5.54
CA GLN A 7 12.95 19.39 4.66
C GLN A 7 13.17 17.89 4.91
N VAL A 8 13.03 17.45 6.17
CA VAL A 8 13.11 16.03 6.53
C VAL A 8 11.89 15.27 6.02
N GLU A 9 10.69 15.82 6.17
CA GLU A 9 9.45 15.23 5.64
C GLU A 9 9.47 15.13 4.11
N GLU A 10 9.90 16.18 3.41
CA GLU A 10 10.07 16.14 1.95
C GLU A 10 11.15 15.14 1.51
N SER A 11 12.21 14.99 2.29
CA SER A 11 13.27 14.01 2.01
C SER A 11 12.76 12.58 2.23
N ILE A 12 11.97 12.34 3.28
CA ILE A 12 11.30 11.05 3.54
C ILE A 12 10.32 10.73 2.41
N LEU A 13 9.46 11.67 2.03
CA LEU A 13 8.52 11.51 0.91
C LEU A 13 9.24 11.20 -0.41
N ARG A 14 10.33 11.92 -0.72
CA ARG A 14 11.15 11.67 -1.91
C ARG A 14 11.83 10.30 -1.86
N MET A 15 12.36 9.90 -0.70
CA MET A 15 13.06 8.63 -0.53
C MET A 15 12.10 7.45 -0.62
N THR A 16 10.90 7.54 -0.02
CA THR A 16 9.81 6.56 -0.18
C THR A 16 9.35 6.48 -1.64
N ALA A 17 9.22 7.60 -2.36
CA ALA A 17 8.85 7.61 -3.77
C ALA A 17 9.90 6.94 -4.68
N VAL A 18 11.19 7.08 -4.37
CA VAL A 18 12.29 6.44 -5.13
C VAL A 18 12.34 4.93 -4.89
N VAL A 19 12.16 4.48 -3.66
CA VAL A 19 12.08 3.04 -3.34
C VAL A 19 10.87 2.40 -4.02
N ARG A 20 9.71 3.07 -4.02
CA ARG A 20 8.49 2.63 -4.73
C ARG A 20 8.70 2.48 -6.24
N ALA A 21 9.39 3.44 -6.86
CA ALA A 21 9.70 3.38 -8.30
C ALA A 21 10.61 2.19 -8.62
N LYS A 22 11.59 1.90 -7.76
CA LYS A 22 12.51 0.77 -7.94
C LYS A 22 11.81 -0.57 -7.75
N GLN A 23 10.97 -0.70 -6.73
CA GLN A 23 10.20 -1.92 -6.44
C GLN A 23 9.18 -2.21 -7.56
N ALA A 24 8.42 -1.21 -8.00
CA ALA A 24 7.45 -1.35 -9.08
C ALA A 24 8.13 -1.69 -10.42
N ALA A 25 9.28 -1.08 -10.71
CA ALA A 25 10.07 -1.39 -11.90
C ALA A 25 10.66 -2.81 -11.86
N LEU A 26 11.11 -3.27 -10.69
CA LEU A 26 11.59 -4.65 -10.51
C LEU A 26 10.46 -5.66 -10.73
N THR A 27 9.30 -5.41 -10.14
CA THR A 27 8.10 -6.24 -10.34
C THR A 27 7.68 -6.25 -11.81
N ALA A 28 7.62 -5.09 -12.48
CA ALA A 28 7.26 -5.01 -13.90
C ALA A 28 8.25 -5.77 -14.81
N LYS A 29 9.56 -5.65 -14.55
CA LYS A 29 10.60 -6.39 -15.29
C LYS A 29 10.47 -7.90 -15.14
N SER A 30 10.08 -8.40 -13.97
CA SER A 30 9.83 -9.83 -13.76
C SER A 30 8.67 -10.39 -14.60
N PHE A 31 7.82 -9.53 -15.16
CA PHE A 31 6.66 -9.92 -15.99
C PHE A 31 6.82 -9.63 -17.49
N GLY A 32 8.01 -9.25 -17.97
CA GLY A 32 8.30 -9.09 -19.40
C GLY A 32 7.63 -7.88 -20.07
N GLU A 33 7.06 -6.95 -19.30
CA GLU A 33 6.52 -5.69 -19.81
C GLU A 33 7.61 -4.61 -19.72
N GLU A 34 8.04 -4.04 -20.85
CA GLU A 34 8.93 -2.88 -20.85
C GLU A 34 8.16 -1.64 -20.36
N PRO A 35 8.51 -1.06 -19.20
CA PRO A 35 7.83 0.13 -18.72
C PRO A 35 8.26 1.32 -19.56
N ASN A 36 7.31 1.98 -20.23
CA ASN A 36 7.55 3.24 -20.91
C ASN A 36 8.02 4.30 -19.88
N PRO A 37 9.27 4.80 -19.96
CA PRO A 37 9.83 5.67 -18.93
C PRO A 37 9.18 7.07 -18.86
N LYS A 38 8.41 7.47 -19.89
CA LYS A 38 7.76 8.79 -19.99
C LYS A 38 6.31 8.82 -19.48
N LEU A 39 5.69 7.65 -19.36
CA LEU A 39 4.41 7.46 -18.71
C LEU A 39 4.70 6.48 -17.58
N ARG A 40 4.94 6.92 -16.34
CA ARG A 40 4.80 5.96 -15.23
C ARG A 40 3.30 5.69 -15.12
N PRO A 41 2.74 4.58 -15.64
CA PRO A 41 1.35 4.29 -15.35
C PRO A 41 1.28 4.16 -13.83
N ARG A 42 0.57 5.08 -13.16
CA ARG A 42 0.28 4.95 -11.73
C ARG A 42 -0.33 3.57 -11.55
N GLY A 43 0.31 2.75 -10.73
CA GLY A 43 -0.10 1.37 -10.57
C GLY A 43 -1.46 1.26 -9.89
N TRP A 44 -1.97 0.05 -9.80
CA TRP A 44 -3.14 -0.29 -9.00
C TRP A 44 -2.66 -0.84 -7.66
N TRP A 45 -3.04 -0.18 -6.58
CA TRP A 45 -2.82 -0.67 -5.22
C TRP A 45 -3.86 -1.74 -4.89
N VAL A 46 -3.37 -2.83 -4.34
CA VAL A 46 -4.16 -3.86 -3.67
C VAL A 46 -3.97 -3.66 -2.17
N LEU A 47 -5.03 -3.23 -1.50
CA LEU A 47 -5.02 -2.80 -0.10
C LEU A 47 -5.72 -3.86 0.75
N ALA A 48 -5.07 -4.34 1.80
CA ALA A 48 -5.75 -5.05 2.87
C ALA A 48 -6.40 -4.02 3.80
N CYS A 49 -7.68 -4.21 4.12
CA CYS A 49 -8.45 -3.31 4.99
C CYS A 49 -8.68 -3.99 6.33
N GLY A 50 -8.44 -3.24 7.41
CA GLY A 50 -8.90 -3.61 8.75
C GLY A 50 -10.36 -3.24 8.97
N ASP A 51 -10.78 -3.33 10.23
CA ASP A 51 -12.13 -2.93 10.65
C ASP A 51 -12.29 -1.41 10.65
N GLU A 52 -13.53 -0.95 10.45
CA GLU A 52 -13.89 0.46 10.64
C GLU A 52 -13.73 0.83 12.12
N LEU A 53 -13.11 1.99 12.39
CA LEU A 53 -12.93 2.50 13.75
C LEU A 53 -13.89 3.65 14.01
N ASP A 54 -14.61 3.56 15.12
CA ASP A 54 -15.57 4.57 15.59
C ASP A 54 -14.93 5.78 16.28
N GLY A 55 -13.61 6.00 16.12
CA GLY A 55 -12.95 7.06 16.87
C GLY A 55 -11.60 7.51 16.33
N ASP A 56 -11.32 8.80 16.55
CA ASP A 56 -10.10 9.48 16.12
C ASP A 56 -8.89 9.27 17.05
N SER A 57 -9.00 8.30 17.98
CA SER A 57 -7.97 8.01 18.97
C SER A 57 -6.75 7.33 18.33
N PHE A 58 -5.57 7.94 18.54
CA PHE A 58 -4.29 7.40 18.10
C PHE A 58 -4.06 5.95 18.54
N ASP A 59 -4.39 5.63 19.80
CA ASP A 59 -4.19 4.28 20.35
C ASP A 59 -5.07 3.23 19.66
N GLN A 60 -6.29 3.60 19.28
CA GLN A 60 -7.18 2.70 18.54
C GLN A 60 -6.66 2.45 17.12
N ARG A 61 -6.14 3.50 16.49
CA ARG A 61 -5.53 3.40 15.16
C ARG A 61 -4.33 2.47 15.16
N GLU A 62 -3.45 2.57 16.16
CA GLU A 62 -2.27 1.71 16.23
C GLU A 62 -2.65 0.25 16.52
N LYS A 63 -3.62 0.01 17.41
CA LYS A 63 -4.17 -1.34 17.62
C LYS A 63 -4.79 -1.93 16.36
N ALA A 64 -5.47 -1.12 15.55
CA ALA A 64 -6.03 -1.59 14.28
C ALA A 64 -4.93 -1.96 13.27
N ARG A 65 -3.83 -1.18 13.23
CA ARG A 65 -2.65 -1.54 12.42
C ARG A 65 -2.04 -2.85 12.86
N GLU A 66 -1.84 -3.06 14.16
CA GLU A 66 -1.29 -4.31 14.69
C GLU A 66 -2.17 -5.52 14.32
N ARG A 67 -3.49 -5.40 14.49
CA ARG A 67 -4.46 -6.45 14.11
C ARG A 67 -4.41 -6.74 12.62
N LEU A 68 -4.43 -5.71 11.78
CA LEU A 68 -4.37 -5.87 10.32
C LEU A 68 -3.05 -6.52 9.87
N LEU A 69 -1.94 -6.16 10.51
CA LEU A 69 -0.64 -6.75 10.23
C LEU A 69 -0.61 -8.23 10.64
N GLN A 70 -1.18 -8.58 11.80
CA GLN A 70 -1.32 -9.97 12.23
C GLN A 70 -2.21 -10.77 11.26
N ALA A 71 -3.37 -10.26 10.88
CA ALA A 71 -4.25 -10.90 9.90
C ALA A 71 -3.55 -11.13 8.55
N THR A 72 -2.81 -10.13 8.08
CA THR A 72 -2.01 -10.21 6.85
C THR A 72 -0.95 -11.31 6.93
N ARG A 73 -0.26 -11.43 8.08
CA ARG A 73 0.72 -12.50 8.32
C ARG A 73 0.07 -13.88 8.40
N LEU A 74 -1.09 -14.00 9.05
CA LEU A 74 -1.84 -15.26 9.14
C LEU A 74 -2.33 -15.73 7.76
N ALA A 75 -2.63 -14.81 6.85
CA ALA A 75 -2.91 -15.10 5.44
C ALA A 75 -1.66 -15.51 4.61
N GLY A 76 -0.49 -15.56 5.25
CA GLY A 76 0.78 -15.96 4.66
C GLY A 76 1.45 -14.86 3.83
N LEU A 77 1.11 -13.59 4.07
CA LEU A 77 1.80 -12.46 3.45
C LEU A 77 2.91 -11.94 4.35
N VAL A 78 4.13 -11.90 3.80
CA VAL A 78 5.28 -11.23 4.40
C VAL A 78 5.62 -10.05 3.50
N LEU A 79 5.33 -8.84 3.98
CA LEU A 79 5.62 -7.62 3.25
C LEU A 79 7.02 -7.11 3.63
N PRO A 80 7.84 -6.70 2.65
CA PRO A 80 9.15 -6.11 2.93
C PRO A 80 9.05 -4.74 3.60
N GLU A 81 7.94 -4.02 3.36
CA GLU A 81 7.65 -2.70 3.94
C GLU A 81 6.14 -2.60 4.22
N ASN A 82 5.77 -1.96 5.34
CA ASN A 82 4.38 -1.73 5.72
C ASN A 82 3.95 -0.32 5.34
N ILE A 83 3.28 -0.16 4.20
CA ILE A 83 2.77 1.13 3.75
C ILE A 83 1.32 1.27 4.18
N TRP A 84 1.06 2.18 5.13
CA TRP A 84 -0.27 2.45 5.66
C TRP A 84 -1.00 3.55 4.89
N VAL A 85 -2.27 3.29 4.59
CA VAL A 85 -3.21 4.24 3.99
C VAL A 85 -4.39 4.38 4.95
N TRP A 86 -4.81 5.61 5.20
CA TRP A 86 -6.02 5.92 5.95
C TRP A 86 -7.05 6.47 4.99
N ASP A 87 -8.27 5.92 5.03
CA ASP A 87 -9.39 6.55 4.35
C ASP A 87 -10.13 7.51 5.27
N GLU A 88 -11.00 8.33 4.67
CA GLU A 88 -11.89 9.28 5.35
C GLU A 88 -12.86 8.60 6.33
N ARG A 89 -12.96 7.26 6.27
CA ARG A 89 -13.82 6.44 7.13
C ARG A 89 -13.10 5.88 8.35
N GLY A 90 -11.85 6.31 8.60
CA GLY A 90 -11.08 5.86 9.76
C GLY A 90 -10.66 4.38 9.68
N THR A 91 -10.60 3.81 8.48
CA THR A 91 -10.17 2.42 8.30
C THR A 91 -8.67 2.35 8.09
N ALA A 92 -7.99 1.51 8.88
CA ALA A 92 -6.59 1.18 8.64
C ALA A 92 -6.46 0.33 7.38
N GLN A 93 -5.66 0.78 6.40
CA GLN A 93 -5.41 0.03 5.18
C GLN A 93 -3.91 -0.17 4.97
N LEU A 94 -3.54 -1.34 4.45
CA LEU A 94 -2.15 -1.72 4.21
C LEU A 94 -1.95 -2.04 2.74
N VAL A 95 -0.99 -1.40 2.08
CA VAL A 95 -0.63 -1.73 0.70
C VAL A 95 0.06 -3.08 0.66
N VAL A 96 -0.61 -4.07 0.06
CA VAL A 96 -0.08 -5.42 -0.11
C VAL A 96 0.80 -5.49 -1.36
N SER A 97 0.35 -4.87 -2.46
CA SER A 97 1.11 -4.84 -3.71
C SER A 97 0.63 -3.70 -4.60
N THR A 98 1.54 -3.23 -5.46
CA THR A 98 1.23 -2.36 -6.59
C THR A 98 1.41 -3.15 -7.88
N VAL A 99 0.40 -3.18 -8.74
CA VAL A 99 0.41 -3.94 -10.01
C VAL A 99 0.07 -3.03 -11.20
N PRO A 100 0.55 -3.34 -12.41
CA PRO A 100 0.44 -2.42 -13.54
C PRO A 100 -0.97 -2.31 -14.13
N SER A 101 -1.85 -3.29 -13.88
CA SER A 101 -3.20 -3.33 -14.47
C SER A 101 -4.28 -3.71 -13.46
N ILE A 102 -5.50 -3.25 -13.73
CA ILE A 102 -6.67 -3.54 -12.90
C ILE A 102 -7.03 -5.03 -12.93
N GLN A 103 -6.81 -5.71 -14.06
CA GLN A 103 -7.03 -7.15 -14.19
C GLN A 103 -6.13 -7.94 -13.22
N ARG A 104 -4.83 -7.59 -13.15
CA ARG A 104 -3.91 -8.20 -12.19
C ARG A 104 -4.30 -7.86 -10.75
N ALA A 105 -4.75 -6.64 -10.50
CA ALA A 105 -5.20 -6.22 -9.18
C ALA A 105 -6.39 -7.07 -8.72
N ASN A 106 -7.35 -7.32 -9.61
CA ASN A 106 -8.52 -8.16 -9.32
C ASN A 106 -8.15 -9.62 -9.05
N ILE A 107 -7.27 -10.22 -9.88
CA ILE A 107 -6.81 -11.61 -9.66
C ILE A 107 -6.12 -11.75 -8.31
N LEU A 108 -5.22 -10.80 -7.96
CA LEU A 108 -4.54 -10.82 -6.67
C LEU A 108 -5.54 -10.61 -5.52
N ALA A 109 -6.44 -9.64 -5.64
CA ALA A 109 -7.46 -9.37 -4.63
C ALA A 109 -8.36 -10.59 -4.37
N GLN A 110 -8.76 -11.32 -5.40
CA GLN A 110 -9.56 -12.54 -5.25
C GLN A 110 -8.81 -13.59 -4.41
N LYS A 111 -7.55 -13.89 -4.76
CA LYS A 111 -6.73 -14.87 -4.01
C LYS A 111 -6.53 -14.48 -2.55
N LEU A 112 -6.44 -13.19 -2.26
CA LEU A 112 -6.30 -12.69 -0.90
C LEU A 112 -7.61 -12.71 -0.12
N ARG A 113 -8.75 -12.48 -0.78
CA ARG A 113 -10.08 -12.67 -0.19
C ARG A 113 -10.35 -14.12 0.16
N GLU A 114 -9.94 -15.06 -0.69
CA GLU A 114 -10.01 -16.50 -0.40
C GLU A 114 -9.18 -16.90 0.84
N LYS A 115 -8.17 -16.10 1.19
CA LYS A 115 -7.37 -16.24 2.42
C LYS A 115 -7.96 -15.51 3.64
N GLY A 116 -9.16 -14.95 3.51
CA GLY A 116 -9.88 -14.27 4.60
C GLY A 116 -9.52 -12.79 4.78
N LEU A 117 -8.84 -12.15 3.82
CA LEU A 117 -8.55 -10.72 3.89
C LEU A 117 -9.63 -9.89 3.20
N THR A 118 -10.02 -8.78 3.83
CA THR A 118 -10.82 -7.75 3.17
C THR A 118 -9.91 -6.93 2.25
N ILE A 119 -10.19 -6.92 0.95
CA ILE A 119 -9.34 -6.27 -0.06
C ILE A 119 -10.07 -5.16 -0.81
N ARG A 120 -9.42 -4.00 -0.89
CA ARG A 120 -9.81 -2.85 -1.74
C ARG A 120 -8.77 -2.63 -2.84
N ILE A 121 -9.24 -2.23 -4.03
CA ILE A 121 -8.38 -1.86 -5.15
C ILE A 121 -8.53 -0.36 -5.38
N LYS A 122 -7.42 0.36 -5.47
CA LYS A 122 -7.40 1.80 -5.75
C LYS A 122 -6.31 2.12 -6.76
N ARG A 123 -6.46 3.20 -7.54
CA ARG A 123 -5.31 3.76 -8.25
C ARG A 123 -4.31 4.30 -7.24
N GLU A 124 -3.03 4.14 -7.54
CA GLU A 124 -1.96 4.78 -6.79
C GLU A 124 -2.16 6.31 -6.81
N GLU A 125 -2.31 6.88 -5.63
CA GLU A 125 -2.38 8.31 -5.40
C GLU A 125 -1.12 8.72 -4.63
N PHE A 126 -0.45 9.75 -5.12
CA PHE A 126 0.70 10.40 -4.47
C PHE A 126 0.21 11.68 -3.81
#